data_AF-A0A9X1TF81-F1
#
_entry.id   AF-A0A9X1TF81-F1
#
_cell.length_a   1.000
_cell.length_b   1.000
_cell.length_c   1.000
_cell.angle_alpha   90.00
_cell.angle_beta   90.00
_cell.angle_gamma   90.00
#
_symmetry.space_group_name_H-M   'P 1'
#
loop_
_entity.id
_entity.type
_entity.pdbx_description
1 polymer ?
#
loop_
_entity_poly.entity_id
_entity_poly.type
_entity_poly.pdbx_seq_one_letter_code
_entity_poly.pdbx_strand_id
1 'polypeptide(L)'
;MTTIKIEIEQENDVSLLKKVLTELGFKFILENEDLESSELSEREMIGINAGLQDVQEGRVFSHEYAKSRIEDKISQLRVKYGS
;
A
#
# COMPACT_ATOMS: atom_id res chain seq x y z
N MET A 1 8.72 -30.84 0.96
CA MET A 1 9.11 -29.45 0.63
C MET A 1 10.57 -29.33 1.02
N THR A 2 11.46 -29.10 0.05
CA THR A 2 12.92 -29.14 0.26
C THR A 2 13.45 -27.73 0.14
N THR A 3 14.12 -27.25 1.18
CA THR A 3 14.73 -25.92 1.22
C THR A 3 16.24 -26.08 1.13
N ILE A 4 16.87 -25.38 0.18
CA ILE A 4 18.32 -25.41 -0.03
C ILE A 4 18.88 -24.06 0.43
N LYS A 5 19.87 -24.09 1.32
CA LYS A 5 20.63 -22.89 1.71
C LYS A 5 21.90 -22.83 0.86
N ILE A 6 22.17 -21.67 0.27
CA ILE A 6 23.33 -21.41 -0.58
C ILE A 6 24.07 -20.22 0.02
N GLU A 7 25.33 -20.43 0.38
CA GLU A 7 26.24 -19.38 0.83
C GLU A 7 27.02 -18.85 -0.37
N ILE A 8 27.07 -17.53 -0.54
CA ILE A 8 27.70 -16.88 -1.69
C ILE A 8 28.86 -16.04 -1.16
N GLU A 9 30.09 -16.43 -1.50
CA GLU A 9 31.31 -15.74 -1.04
C GLU A 9 31.67 -14.51 -1.91
N GLN A 10 31.13 -14.41 -3.14
CA GLN A 10 31.42 -13.31 -4.07
C GLN A 10 30.13 -12.57 -4.48
N GLU A 11 30.04 -11.27 -4.14
CA GLU A 11 28.83 -10.46 -4.36
C GLU A 11 28.37 -10.36 -5.84
N ASN A 12 29.31 -10.45 -6.78
CA ASN A 12 29.00 -10.36 -8.22
C ASN A 12 28.08 -11.50 -8.72
N ASP A 13 27.99 -12.61 -7.98
CA ASP A 13 27.22 -13.80 -8.41
C ASP A 13 25.75 -13.77 -7.98
N VAL A 14 25.38 -12.85 -7.06
CA VAL A 14 24.02 -12.80 -6.50
C VAL A 14 22.99 -12.44 -7.57
N SER A 15 23.29 -11.46 -8.42
CA SER A 15 22.37 -10.98 -9.46
C SER A 15 22.08 -12.03 -10.53
N LEU A 16 23.12 -12.77 -10.93
CA LEU A 16 22.99 -13.89 -11.87
C LEU A 16 22.17 -15.03 -11.26
N LEU A 17 22.42 -15.37 -9.99
CA LEU A 17 21.69 -16.41 -9.29
C LEU A 17 20.20 -16.07 -9.13
N LYS A 18 19.87 -14.84 -8.78
CA LYS A 18 18.48 -14.35 -8.72
C LYS A 18 17.74 -14.55 -10.04
N LYS A 19 18.39 -14.18 -11.15
CA LYS A 19 17.80 -14.29 -12.50
C LYS A 19 17.50 -15.75 -12.84
N VAL A 20 18.46 -16.65 -12.63
CA VAL A 20 18.31 -18.07 -12.93
C VAL A 20 17.22 -18.71 -12.07
N LEU A 21 17.19 -18.42 -10.76
CA LEU A 21 16.16 -18.96 -9.86
C LEU A 21 14.76 -18.48 -10.22
N THR A 22 14.63 -17.23 -10.68
CA THR A 22 13.37 -16.65 -11.17
C THR A 22 12.91 -17.30 -12.47
N GLU A 23 13.81 -17.48 -13.44
CA GLU A 23 13.50 -18.13 -14.72
C GLU A 23 13.07 -19.60 -14.54
N LEU A 24 13.62 -20.28 -13.54
CA LEU A 24 13.26 -21.66 -13.19
C LEU A 24 11.99 -21.76 -12.32
N GLY A 25 11.38 -20.63 -11.93
CA GLY A 25 10.14 -20.59 -11.16
C GLY A 25 10.29 -20.95 -9.67
N PHE A 26 11.50 -20.89 -9.12
CA PHE A 26 11.74 -21.14 -7.70
C PHE A 26 11.40 -19.91 -6.86
N LYS A 27 10.91 -20.16 -5.65
CA LYS A 27 10.75 -19.12 -4.61
C LYS A 27 12.00 -19.13 -3.74
N PHE A 28 12.65 -17.98 -3.61
CA PHE A 28 13.85 -17.80 -2.78
C PHE A 28 13.77 -16.49 -2.00
N ILE A 29 14.54 -16.41 -0.92
CA ILE A 29 14.67 -15.22 -0.05
C ILE A 29 16.17 -15.01 0.16
N LEU A 30 16.64 -13.78 0.05
CA LEU A 30 18.00 -13.44 0.46
C LEU A 30 17.98 -13.07 1.93
N GLU A 31 18.76 -13.78 2.74
CA GLU A 31 18.88 -13.53 4.18
C GLU A 31 19.79 -12.31 4.49
N ASN A 32 20.61 -11.85 3.53
CA ASN A 32 21.63 -10.79 3.69
C ASN A 32 21.47 -9.58 2.74
N GLU A 33 20.47 -9.54 1.86
CA GLU A 33 20.02 -8.22 1.47
C GLU A 33 19.47 -7.67 2.76
N ASP A 34 20.15 -6.66 3.33
CA ASP A 34 19.49 -5.68 4.15
C ASP A 34 18.17 -5.49 3.46
N LEU A 35 17.12 -6.02 4.09
CA LEU A 35 15.82 -5.45 3.93
C LEU A 35 16.17 -3.99 4.17
N GLU A 36 16.20 -3.20 3.10
CA GLU A 36 15.53 -1.93 3.15
C GLU A 36 14.17 -2.30 3.73
N SER A 37 14.12 -2.42 5.06
CA SER A 37 13.16 -1.78 5.87
C SER A 37 13.04 -0.44 5.18
N SER A 38 12.08 -0.39 4.25
CA SER A 38 11.36 0.81 3.93
C SER A 38 10.72 1.25 5.24
N GLU A 39 11.57 1.62 6.21
CA GLU A 39 11.26 2.49 7.32
C GLU A 39 10.81 3.73 6.59
N LEU A 40 9.49 3.84 6.49
CA LEU A 40 8.83 5.03 6.02
C LEU A 40 9.56 6.19 6.67
N SER A 41 10.07 7.11 5.86
CA SER A 41 10.74 8.29 6.37
C SER A 41 9.82 8.95 7.41
N GLU A 42 10.37 9.58 8.45
CA GLU A 42 9.55 10.25 9.46
C GLU A 42 8.48 11.18 8.83
N ARG A 43 8.81 11.80 7.70
CA ARG A 43 7.88 12.64 6.90
C ARG A 43 6.71 11.85 6.33
N GLU A 44 6.96 10.64 5.83
CA GLU A 44 5.93 9.75 5.28
C GLU A 44 5.03 9.22 6.40
N MET A 45 5.60 8.84 7.54
CA MET A 45 4.82 8.45 8.73
C MET A 45 3.93 9.58 9.25
N ILE A 46 4.44 10.81 9.30
CA ILE A 46 3.64 11.99 9.67
C ILE A 46 2.48 12.18 8.69
N GLY A 47 2.72 12.08 7.39
CA GLY A 47 1.68 12.21 6.37
C GLY A 47 0.60 11.13 6.47
N ILE A 48 1.00 9.88 6.71
CA ILE A 48 0.07 8.75 6.88
C ILE A 48 -0.77 8.93 8.14
N ASN A 49 -0.17 9.30 9.27
CA ASN A 49 -0.89 9.53 10.52
C ASN A 49 -1.90 10.67 10.40
N ALA A 50 -1.52 11.77 9.74
CA ALA A 50 -2.45 12.88 9.46
C ALA A 50 -3.63 12.42 8.60
N GLY A 51 -3.39 11.65 7.53
CA GLY A 51 -4.45 11.11 6.69
C GLY A 51 -5.38 10.15 7.44
N LEU A 52 -4.84 9.27 8.29
CA LEU A 52 -5.64 8.37 9.13
C LEU A 52 -6.49 9.14 10.15
N GLN A 53 -5.94 10.18 10.75
CA GLN A 53 -6.66 11.05 11.67
C GLN A 53 -7.79 11.80 10.95
N ASP A 54 -7.57 12.28 9.72
CA ASP A 54 -8.61 12.93 8.92
C ASP A 54 -9.75 11.97 8.53
N VAL A 55 -9.47 10.68 8.34
CA VAL A 55 -10.49 9.65 8.15
C VAL A 55 -11.27 9.41 9.46
N GLN A 56 -10.59 9.29 10.60
CA GLN A 56 -11.23 9.10 11.91
C GLN A 56 -12.11 10.28 12.31
N GLU A 57 -11.67 11.51 12.02
CA GLU A 57 -12.41 12.73 12.30
C GLU A 57 -13.50 13.02 11.24
N GLY A 58 -13.69 12.12 10.26
CA GLY A 58 -14.72 12.25 9.23
C GLY A 58 -14.51 13.44 8.29
N ARG A 59 -13.27 13.94 8.17
CA ARG A 59 -12.90 15.02 7.26
C ARG A 59 -12.69 14.52 5.82
N VAL A 60 -12.39 13.23 5.67
CA VAL A 60 -12.30 12.57 4.36
C VAL A 60 -13.64 11.94 4.02
N PHE A 61 -14.32 12.49 3.03
CA PHE A 61 -15.56 11.93 2.50
C PHE A 61 -15.27 11.09 1.27
N SER A 62 -15.77 9.86 1.26
CA SER A 62 -15.73 9.03 0.05
C SER A 62 -16.60 9.63 -1.05
N HIS A 63 -16.30 9.27 -2.31
CA HIS A 63 -17.13 9.65 -3.44
C HIS A 63 -18.60 9.24 -3.24
N GLU A 64 -18.83 8.03 -2.72
CA GLU A 64 -20.16 7.51 -2.43
C GLU A 64 -20.89 8.34 -1.37
N TYR A 65 -20.20 8.71 -0.29
CA TYR A 65 -20.75 9.56 0.75
C TYR A 65 -21.15 10.94 0.20
N ALA A 66 -20.26 11.55 -0.59
CA ALA A 66 -20.54 12.84 -1.20
C ALA A 66 -21.76 12.78 -2.14
N LYS A 67 -21.85 11.72 -2.96
CA LYS A 67 -22.98 11.49 -3.86
C LYS A 67 -24.30 11.33 -3.10
N SER A 68 -24.32 10.48 -2.06
CA SER A 68 -25.51 10.27 -1.22
C SER A 68 -26.00 11.59 -0.62
N ARG A 69 -25.08 12.40 -0.09
CA ARG A 69 -25.44 13.69 0.53
C ARG A 69 -26.01 14.68 -0.47
N ILE A 70 -25.52 14.68 -1.72
CA ILE A 70 -26.03 15.52 -2.80
C ILE A 70 -27.45 15.10 -3.17
N GLU A 71 -27.68 13.80 -3.36
CA GLU A 71 -29.01 13.24 -3.70
C GLU A 71 -30.04 13.53 -2.59
N ASP A 72 -29.65 13.39 -1.32
CA ASP A 72 -30.48 13.76 -0.18
C ASP A 72 -30.85 15.25 -0.20
N LYS A 73 -29.88 16.12 -0.50
CA LYS A 73 -30.11 17.56 -0.55
C LYS A 73 -31.04 17.96 -1.70
N ILE A 74 -30.86 17.36 -2.87
CA ILE A 74 -31.74 17.57 -4.03
C ILE A 74 -33.17 17.15 -3.68
N SER A 75 -33.34 16.00 -3.02
CA SER A 75 -34.65 15.50 -2.59
C SER A 75 -35.33 16.44 -1.61
N GLN A 76 -34.61 16.92 -0.59
CA GLN A 76 -35.11 17.93 0.35
C GLN A 76 -35.53 19.23 -0.33
N LEU A 77 -34.74 19.71 -1.29
CA LEU A 77 -35.06 20.94 -2.04
C LEU A 77 -36.29 20.75 -2.92
N ARG A 78 -36.44 19.59 -3.56
CA ARG A 78 -37.63 19.25 -4.35
C ARG A 78 -38.90 19.23 -3.49
N VAL A 79 -38.83 18.70 -2.28
CA VAL A 79 -39.96 18.75 -1.32
C VAL A 79 -40.25 20.19 -0.88
N LYS A 80 -39.20 20.99 -0.66
CA LYS A 80 -39.34 22.36 -0.11
C LYS A 80 -39.80 23.39 -1.15
N TYR A 81 -39.44 23.24 -2.41
CA TYR A 81 -39.67 24.22 -3.48
C TYR A 81 -40.47 23.68 -4.67
N GLY A 82 -40.88 22.40 -4.64
CA GLY A 82 -41.66 21.75 -5.69
C GLY A 82 -43.18 21.71 -5.43
N SER A 83 -43.70 22.54 -4.52
CA SER A 83 -45.12 22.85 -4.35
C SER A 83 -45.41 24.25 -4.89
#